data_AF-A0A401RU82-F1
#
_entry.id   AF-A0A401RU82-F1
#
_cell.length_a   1.000
_cell.length_b   1.000
_cell.length_c   1.000
_cell.angle_alpha   90.00
_cell.angle_beta   90.00
_cell.angle_gamma   90.00
#
_symmetry.space_group_name_H-M   'P 1'
#
loop_
_entity.id
_entity.type
_entity.pdbx_description
1 polymer ?
#
loop_
_entity_poly.entity_id
_entity_poly.type
_entity_poly.pdbx_seq_one_letter_code
_entity_poly.pdbx_strand_id
1 'polypeptide(L)'
;MQLTDRHPVENLPEKPKASQCSVYRGMPLIQRSRYGRRMAKKKKKTRGDHFKQRFRKNFQSLLEEQNLSTSEGPNYLTTCAGPSKLPQRHFCAVCGFPSNYTCVSCGARYCCVKCLGTHQETRCLKWTV
;
A
#
# COMPACT_ATOMS: atom_id res chain seq x y z
N MET A 1 3.09 47.38 9.83
CA MET A 1 2.59 46.54 10.94
C MET A 1 2.79 45.10 10.55
N GLN A 2 3.89 44.50 10.99
CA GLN A 2 4.21 43.09 10.75
C GLN A 2 3.58 42.30 11.90
N LEU A 3 2.64 41.40 11.60
CA LEU A 3 2.24 40.34 12.53
C LEU A 3 2.84 39.04 12.02
N THR A 4 3.84 38.57 12.76
CA THR A 4 4.43 37.24 12.65
C THR A 4 3.62 36.29 13.51
N ASP A 5 2.67 35.55 12.94
CA ASP A 5 2.11 34.39 13.62
C ASP A 5 3.01 33.18 13.39
N ARG A 6 3.94 33.00 14.34
CA ARG A 6 4.63 31.73 14.54
C ARG A 6 3.60 30.71 15.04
N HIS A 7 3.18 29.79 14.18
CA HIS A 7 2.56 28.56 14.65
C HIS A 7 3.61 27.70 15.36
N PRO A 8 3.30 27.11 16.54
CA PRO A 8 4.20 26.18 17.21
C PRO A 8 4.36 24.92 16.37
N VAL A 9 5.60 24.57 16.04
CA VAL A 9 5.94 23.24 15.52
C VAL A 9 5.80 22.28 16.69
N GLU A 10 4.65 21.61 16.79
CA GLU A 10 4.49 20.52 17.74
C GLU A 10 5.47 19.40 17.38
N ASN A 11 6.32 19.12 18.35
CA ASN A 11 7.38 18.14 18.33
C ASN A 11 6.76 16.76 18.03
N LEU A 12 7.03 16.19 16.86
CA LEU A 12 6.79 14.76 16.65
C LEU A 12 7.67 13.99 17.65
N PRO A 13 7.13 13.03 18.42
CA PRO A 13 7.95 12.16 19.24
C PRO A 13 8.94 11.41 18.34
N GLU A 14 10.22 11.63 18.61
CA GLU A 14 11.31 10.97 17.91
C GLU A 14 11.09 9.46 17.92
N LYS A 15 11.03 8.89 16.71
CA LYS A 15 10.87 7.45 16.51
C LYS A 15 11.99 6.73 17.26
N PRO A 16 11.70 5.72 18.12
CA PRO A 16 12.76 4.90 18.69
C PRO A 16 13.51 4.24 17.54
N LYS A 17 14.82 4.52 17.49
CA LYS A 17 15.75 4.06 16.46
C LYS A 17 15.57 2.57 16.25
N ALA A 18 15.36 2.17 15.00
CA ALA A 18 15.33 0.79 14.57
C ALA A 18 16.55 0.07 15.17
N SER A 19 16.30 -0.83 16.12
CA SER A 19 17.33 -1.66 16.70
C SER A 19 17.91 -2.52 15.58
N GLN A 20 19.16 -2.19 15.21
CA GLN A 20 20.04 -3.02 14.41
C GLN A 20 19.85 -4.50 14.74
N CYS A 21 19.55 -5.31 13.72
CA CYS A 21 19.64 -6.75 13.85
C CYS A 21 21.14 -7.10 13.91
N SER A 22 21.68 -7.29 15.11
CA SER A 22 23.07 -7.68 15.33
C SER A 22 23.27 -9.14 14.93
N VAL A 23 23.72 -9.34 13.69
CA VAL A 23 24.06 -10.66 13.15
C VAL A 23 25.44 -11.10 13.65
N TYR A 24 25.61 -11.34 14.95
CA TYR A 24 26.80 -12.02 15.45
C TYR A 24 26.50 -12.76 16.76
N ARG A 25 26.31 -14.08 16.67
CA ARG A 25 26.85 -15.07 17.62
C ARG A 25 26.59 -16.50 17.15
N GLY A 26 27.67 -17.23 16.93
CA GLY A 26 27.70 -18.68 17.05
C GLY A 26 28.09 -19.45 15.79
N MET A 27 29.34 -19.32 15.32
CA MET A 27 29.97 -20.41 14.56
C MET A 27 30.12 -21.64 15.47
N PRO A 28 29.86 -22.87 15.00
CA PRO A 28 30.01 -24.07 15.83
C PRO A 28 31.48 -24.47 15.90
N LEU A 29 32.06 -24.48 17.09
CA LEU A 29 33.31 -25.18 17.35
C LEU A 29 33.03 -26.69 17.38
N ILE A 30 33.66 -27.40 16.45
CA ILE A 30 33.76 -28.86 16.47
C ILE A 30 34.81 -29.25 17.52
N GLN A 31 34.41 -30.01 18.53
CA GLN A 31 35.31 -30.88 19.29
C GLN A 31 34.57 -32.15 19.76
N ARG A 32 35.36 -33.22 19.89
CA ARG A 32 35.01 -34.64 19.63
C ARG A 32 35.21 -35.47 20.92
N SER A 33 34.32 -36.45 21.15
CA SER A 33 34.42 -37.61 22.11
C SER A 33 34.24 -37.30 23.62
N ARG A 34 33.62 -38.12 24.51
CA ARG A 34 33.03 -39.49 24.51
C ARG A 34 32.17 -39.68 25.82
N TYR A 35 31.21 -40.60 25.78
CA TYR A 35 30.50 -41.32 26.88
C TYR A 35 29.40 -40.64 27.74
N GLY A 36 28.14 -41.09 27.55
CA GLY A 36 27.32 -41.59 28.67
C GLY A 36 26.02 -40.87 29.08
N ARG A 37 24.89 -41.49 28.70
CA ARG A 37 23.59 -41.63 29.41
C ARG A 37 22.45 -40.58 29.26
N ARG A 38 21.31 -41.19 28.90
CA ARG A 38 19.90 -40.89 29.21
C ARG A 38 19.14 -39.90 28.32
N MET A 39 18.31 -40.53 27.49
CA MET A 39 17.02 -40.05 26.96
C MET A 39 16.35 -39.05 27.91
N ALA A 40 16.37 -37.77 27.52
CA ALA A 40 15.39 -36.79 27.96
C ALA A 40 14.89 -36.08 26.70
N LYS A 41 13.79 -36.60 26.15
CA LYS A 41 12.99 -35.98 25.10
C LYS A 41 12.52 -34.60 25.59
N LYS A 42 13.33 -33.54 25.42
CA LYS A 42 12.90 -32.16 25.70
C LYS A 42 12.47 -31.49 24.41
N LYS A 43 11.21 -31.80 24.05
CA LYS A 43 10.27 -31.09 23.18
C LYS A 43 10.86 -29.85 22.49
N LYS A 44 11.22 -30.00 21.21
CA LYS A 44 11.52 -28.89 20.28
C LYS A 44 10.30 -27.97 20.30
N LYS A 45 10.42 -26.79 20.92
CA LYS A 45 9.32 -25.81 20.97
C LYS A 45 8.95 -25.47 19.53
N THR A 46 7.75 -25.85 19.12
CA THR A 46 7.07 -25.47 17.89
C THR A 46 6.74 -23.97 17.93
N ARG A 47 7.76 -23.10 18.01
CA ARG A 47 7.64 -21.64 17.87
C ARG A 47 7.87 -21.18 16.42
N GLY A 48 7.58 -22.03 15.44
CA GLY A 48 7.97 -21.82 14.05
C GLY A 48 6.82 -21.73 13.04
N ASP A 49 5.60 -22.11 13.40
CA ASP A 49 4.52 -22.24 12.42
C ASP A 49 3.77 -20.92 12.21
N HIS A 50 3.32 -20.31 13.32
CA HIS A 50 2.64 -19.00 13.29
C HIS A 50 3.49 -17.86 12.72
N PHE A 51 4.83 -17.95 12.81
CA PHE A 51 5.72 -16.93 12.23
C PHE A 51 5.76 -17.06 10.71
N LYS A 52 5.82 -18.29 10.16
CA LYS A 52 5.81 -18.53 8.71
C LYS A 52 4.45 -18.27 8.07
N GLN A 53 3.36 -18.49 8.81
CA GLN A 53 2.01 -18.21 8.33
C GLN A 53 1.71 -16.71 8.21
N ARG A 54 2.22 -15.84 9.10
CA ARG A 54 2.01 -14.38 8.98
C ARG A 54 2.59 -13.79 7.68
N PHE A 55 3.67 -14.35 7.15
CA PHE A 55 4.34 -13.82 5.93
C PHE A 55 3.90 -14.50 4.61
N ARG A 56 2.96 -15.46 4.65
CA ARG A 56 2.43 -16.14 3.44
C ARG A 56 0.97 -15.80 3.15
N LYS A 57 0.40 -14.81 3.83
CA LYS A 57 -0.96 -14.32 3.56
C LYS A 57 -0.92 -13.30 2.43
N ASN A 58 -1.85 -13.43 1.49
CA ASN A 58 -2.06 -12.39 0.49
C ASN A 58 -2.78 -11.20 1.14
N PHE A 59 -2.70 -10.01 0.52
CA PHE A 59 -3.32 -8.79 1.05
C PHE A 59 -4.82 -8.99 1.36
N GLN A 60 -5.53 -9.71 0.49
CA GLN A 60 -6.94 -10.07 0.67
C GLN A 60 -7.21 -10.78 2.00
N SER A 61 -6.39 -11.76 2.37
CA SER A 61 -6.56 -12.51 3.63
C SER A 61 -6.30 -11.64 4.86
N LEU A 62 -5.41 -10.65 4.76
CA LEU A 62 -5.16 -9.70 5.84
C LEU A 62 -6.35 -8.73 6.03
N LEU A 63 -7.01 -8.33 4.94
CA LEU A 63 -8.22 -7.51 5.01
C LEU A 63 -9.39 -8.28 5.66
N GLU A 64 -9.59 -9.54 5.28
CA GLU A 64 -10.62 -10.39 5.87
C GLU A 64 -10.40 -10.59 7.38
N GLU A 65 -9.16 -10.81 7.81
CA GLU A 65 -8.80 -10.93 9.22
C GLU A 65 -9.04 -9.63 10.00
N GLN A 66 -8.70 -8.49 9.42
CA GLN A 66 -8.95 -7.20 10.04
C GLN A 66 -10.46 -6.91 10.14
N ASN A 67 -11.23 -7.28 9.12
CA ASN A 67 -12.69 -7.13 9.11
C ASN A 67 -13.37 -8.02 10.16
N LEU A 68 -12.81 -9.19 10.45
CA LEU A 68 -13.27 -10.09 11.50
C LEU A 68 -12.78 -9.66 12.91
N SER A 69 -11.72 -8.87 12.99
CA SER A 69 -11.22 -8.36 14.26
C SER A 69 -12.06 -7.16 14.74
N THR A 70 -12.54 -7.18 15.99
CA THR A 70 -13.15 -6.01 16.67
C THR A 70 -12.06 -5.00 17.06
N SER A 71 -11.28 -4.54 16.08
CA SER A 71 -10.29 -3.50 16.26
C SER A 71 -10.97 -2.15 16.08
N GLU A 72 -11.18 -1.43 17.19
CA GLU A 72 -11.83 -0.11 17.28
C GLU A 72 -10.96 1.04 16.72
N GLY A 73 -10.49 0.96 15.47
CA GLY A 73 -9.65 1.98 14.84
C GLY A 73 -9.89 2.13 13.32
N PRO A 74 -9.36 3.19 12.69
CA PRO A 74 -9.50 3.40 11.26
C PRO A 74 -8.85 2.24 10.48
N ASN A 75 -9.69 1.48 9.79
CA ASN A 75 -9.36 0.37 8.89
C ASN A 75 -9.18 0.90 7.45
N TYR A 76 -8.48 0.14 6.62
CA TYR A 76 -8.35 0.35 5.17
C TYR A 76 -9.66 0.77 4.51
N LEU A 77 -10.77 0.08 4.81
CA LEU A 77 -12.09 0.40 4.24
C LEU A 77 -12.73 1.68 4.82
N THR A 78 -12.46 2.01 6.09
CA THR A 78 -13.04 3.21 6.71
C THR A 78 -12.25 4.48 6.38
N THR A 79 -11.00 4.35 5.92
CA THR A 79 -10.17 5.48 5.51
C THR A 79 -10.49 6.01 4.11
N CYS A 80 -11.45 5.42 3.39
CA CYS A 80 -11.86 5.89 2.08
C CYS A 80 -12.35 7.35 2.13
N ALA A 81 -11.78 8.18 1.26
CA ALA A 81 -12.23 9.56 1.11
C ALA A 81 -13.67 9.60 0.58
N GLY A 82 -14.47 10.51 1.12
CA GLY A 82 -15.82 10.77 0.61
C GLY A 82 -15.83 11.37 -0.80
N PRO A 83 -17.00 11.47 -1.44
CA PRO A 83 -17.13 12.06 -2.76
C PRO A 83 -16.72 13.54 -2.77
N SER A 84 -16.25 14.03 -3.93
CA SER A 84 -15.82 15.42 -4.07
C SER A 84 -17.00 16.38 -3.91
N LYS A 85 -16.82 17.45 -3.14
CA LYS A 85 -17.80 18.54 -2.99
C LYS A 85 -17.78 19.56 -4.14
N LEU A 86 -16.77 19.48 -5.01
CA LEU A 86 -16.53 20.43 -6.11
C LEU A 86 -17.10 19.88 -7.42
N PRO A 87 -17.51 20.77 -8.35
CA PRO A 87 -18.01 20.35 -9.65
C PRO A 87 -16.91 19.68 -10.48
N GLN A 88 -17.30 18.68 -11.27
CA GLN A 88 -16.38 17.97 -12.16
C GLN A 88 -15.87 18.92 -13.26
N ARG A 89 -14.56 18.94 -13.46
CA ARG A 89 -13.93 19.66 -14.57
C ARG A 89 -13.71 18.70 -15.74
N HIS A 90 -13.82 19.23 -16.95
CA HIS A 90 -13.67 18.45 -18.16
C HIS A 90 -12.41 18.84 -18.91
N PHE A 91 -11.54 17.85 -19.09
CA PHE A 91 -10.26 18.00 -19.77
C PHE A 91 -10.20 17.11 -21.01
N CYS A 92 -9.37 17.47 -21.95
CA CYS A 92 -9.10 16.70 -23.16
C CYS A 92 -8.30 15.45 -22.79
N ALA A 93 -8.76 14.28 -23.22
CA ALA A 93 -8.07 13.01 -22.95
C ALA A 93 -6.73 12.86 -23.69
N VAL A 94 -6.47 13.72 -24.69
CA VAL A 94 -5.23 13.69 -25.48
C VAL A 94 -4.17 14.64 -24.91
N CYS A 95 -4.54 15.86 -24.57
CA CYS A 95 -3.59 16.93 -24.24
C CYS A 95 -3.83 17.61 -22.88
N GLY A 96 -4.89 17.26 -22.14
CA GLY A 96 -5.16 17.78 -20.79
C GLY A 96 -5.73 19.20 -20.73
N PHE A 97 -5.83 19.93 -21.83
CA PHE A 97 -6.48 21.25 -21.86
C PHE A 97 -8.01 21.16 -21.68
N PRO A 98 -8.70 22.24 -21.25
CA PRO A 98 -10.16 22.25 -21.11
C PRO A 98 -10.87 21.77 -22.39
N SER A 99 -11.83 20.87 -22.23
CA SER A 99 -12.52 20.24 -23.37
C SER A 99 -13.97 20.71 -23.46
N ASN A 100 -14.33 21.23 -24.63
CA ASN A 100 -15.69 21.65 -24.95
C ASN A 100 -16.46 20.59 -25.74
N TYR A 101 -15.78 19.56 -26.27
CA TYR A 101 -16.37 18.57 -27.16
C TYR A 101 -16.27 17.15 -26.60
N THR A 102 -17.20 16.31 -27.03
CA THR A 102 -17.33 14.89 -26.65
C THR A 102 -17.37 14.02 -27.89
N CYS A 103 -16.63 12.91 -27.88
CA CYS A 103 -16.70 11.89 -28.92
C CYS A 103 -18.05 11.16 -28.83
N VAL A 104 -18.74 11.02 -29.96
CA VAL A 104 -20.03 10.32 -30.06
C VAL A 104 -19.91 8.83 -29.79
N SER A 105 -18.76 8.22 -30.14
CA SER A 105 -18.58 6.76 -30.05
C SER A 105 -18.28 6.26 -28.64
N CYS A 106 -17.51 7.00 -27.84
CA CYS A 106 -17.03 6.54 -26.53
C CYS A 106 -17.22 7.56 -25.39
N GLY A 107 -17.77 8.74 -25.67
CA GLY A 107 -17.97 9.79 -24.67
C GLY A 107 -16.69 10.51 -24.20
N ALA A 108 -15.51 10.11 -24.69
CA ALA A 108 -14.26 10.76 -24.32
C ALA A 108 -14.23 12.22 -24.81
N ARG A 109 -13.60 13.08 -24.00
CA ARG A 109 -13.58 14.52 -24.22
C ARG A 109 -12.36 14.97 -25.01
N TYR A 110 -12.54 15.96 -25.89
CA TYR A 110 -11.44 16.57 -26.67
C TYR A 110 -11.58 18.09 -26.79
N CYS A 111 -10.48 18.79 -27.07
CA CYS A 111 -10.45 20.25 -27.19
C CYS A 111 -10.47 20.77 -28.64
N CYS A 112 -9.95 20.00 -29.60
CA CYS A 112 -9.85 20.40 -31.01
C CYS A 112 -9.88 19.22 -31.98
N VAL A 113 -10.05 19.48 -33.27
CA VAL A 113 -10.14 18.45 -34.33
C VAL A 113 -8.87 17.60 -34.41
N LYS A 114 -7.68 18.18 -34.16
CA LYS A 114 -6.42 17.41 -34.09
C LYS A 114 -6.45 16.38 -32.96
N CYS A 115 -6.99 16.77 -31.81
CA CYS A 115 -7.20 15.86 -30.69
C CYS A 115 -8.28 14.82 -30.99
N LEU A 116 -9.28 15.15 -31.81
CA LEU A 116 -10.28 14.18 -32.27
C LEU A 116 -9.66 13.09 -33.15
N GLY A 117 -8.82 13.46 -34.13
CA GLY A 117 -8.15 12.49 -35.00
C GLY A 117 -7.26 11.54 -34.21
N THR A 118 -6.36 12.09 -33.38
CA THR A 118 -5.49 11.27 -32.50
C THR A 118 -6.29 10.43 -31.50
N HIS A 119 -7.41 10.94 -31.00
CA HIS A 119 -8.33 10.18 -30.17
C HIS A 119 -8.93 8.99 -30.93
N GLN A 120 -9.45 9.20 -32.15
CA GLN A 120 -10.06 8.17 -32.98
C GLN A 120 -9.08 7.04 -33.33
N GLU A 121 -7.81 7.38 -33.57
CA GLU A 121 -6.77 6.43 -33.94
C GLU A 121 -6.29 5.56 -32.75
N THR A 122 -6.10 6.17 -31.57
CA THR A 122 -5.33 5.52 -30.48
C THR A 122 -6.12 5.26 -29.21
N ARG A 123 -7.24 5.95 -28.98
CA ARG A 123 -7.95 5.96 -27.68
C ARG A 123 -9.45 5.71 -27.78
N CYS A 124 -10.01 5.68 -28.98
CA CYS A 124 -11.44 5.53 -29.16
C CYS A 124 -11.85 4.07 -28.93
N LEU A 125 -12.59 3.85 -27.84
CA LEU A 125 -13.13 2.57 -27.40
C LEU A 125 -14.32 2.09 -28.27
N LYS A 126 -14.35 2.45 -29.56
CA LYS A 126 -15.46 2.16 -30.49
C LYS A 126 -15.78 0.65 -30.58
N TRP A 127 -14.80 -0.21 -30.35
CA TRP A 127 -14.91 -1.67 -30.51
C TRP A 127 -14.73 -2.46 -29.21
N THR A 128 -14.54 -1.80 -28.07
CA THR A 128 -14.52 -2.48 -26.77
C THR A 128 -15.95 -2.53 -26.25
N VAL A 129 -16.70 -3.48 -26.80
CA VAL A 129 -17.88 -4.07 -26.16
C VAL A 129 -17.43 -5.31 -25.42
#